data_AF-W4FBB7-F1
#
_entry.id   AF-W4FBB7-F1
#
_cell.length_a   1.000
_cell.length_b   1.000
_cell.length_c   1.000
_cell.angle_alpha   90.00
_cell.angle_beta   90.00
_cell.angle_gamma   90.00
#
_symmetry.space_group_name_H-M   'P 1'
#
loop_
_entity.id
_entity.type
_entity.pdbx_description
1 polymer ?
#
loop_
_entity_poly.entity_id
_entity_poly.type
_entity_poly.pdbx_seq_one_letter_code
_entity_poly.pdbx_strand_id
1 'polypeptide(L)'
;MQLPAYRQDWKENPKPFYFRCTILKSSRWRKPLKVVLALMAAYVFMDGLVTLFMYATLTHGPVPLPHSLIEMEAAIASSPVRIEDAELLHLSYLNAVCTHEKDAVISWAYNSSVVDRSLLLTPDTPTPVLVQALSNCPDIDIFLPSSIRDHGYCEDSMAYVLYLRARALPEWVVDMTFHHAGKSFTYFDLCPRSAMLFMNHYWHNLPFRSDFPRHKKVVLMPNVEMYELKAEHYHRADYVLAKTLDAYSRLTRWYTQHQPPSHINNNRWFRRHIDNISRHTKVLYTQHTSSDPTILSRMTSPYSTKKTFQTLSFLHVNGRSVHKNTLAILDCWQSRPDLPPLVVYAKDDRSNAHYHALFPDGSNNVQYHHGTDVDPIAFGAILAAAPVILCPSAMEGFGHYINQARAAGAVVWPQNC
;
A
#
# COMPACT_ATOMS: atom_id res chain seq x y z
N MET A 1 4.79 -42.59 -29.28
CA MET A 1 3.96 -42.57 -28.06
C MET A 1 4.32 -41.29 -27.32
N GLN A 2 3.61 -40.21 -27.62
CA GLN A 2 3.88 -38.85 -27.15
C GLN A 2 2.70 -38.44 -26.26
N LEU A 3 3.00 -38.07 -25.02
CA LEU A 3 2.04 -37.54 -24.07
C LEU A 3 1.56 -36.15 -24.55
N PRO A 4 0.27 -35.81 -24.38
CA PRO A 4 -0.27 -34.55 -24.88
C PRO A 4 0.17 -33.38 -24.00
N ALA A 5 0.70 -32.34 -24.66
CA ALA A 5 1.00 -31.05 -24.06
C ALA A 5 -0.29 -30.40 -23.53
N TYR A 6 -0.33 -30.14 -22.23
CA TYR A 6 -1.36 -29.34 -21.59
C TYR A 6 -1.21 -27.88 -22.06
N ARG A 7 -2.02 -27.51 -23.06
CA ARG A 7 -2.13 -26.15 -23.58
C ARG A 7 -3.02 -25.36 -22.62
N GLN A 8 -2.42 -24.46 -21.85
CA GLN A 8 -3.17 -23.56 -20.97
C GLN A 8 -3.84 -22.50 -21.85
N ASP A 9 -5.14 -22.65 -22.08
CA ASP A 9 -5.97 -21.63 -22.71
C ASP A 9 -6.06 -20.44 -21.75
N TRP A 10 -5.32 -19.38 -22.07
CA TRP A 10 -5.54 -18.06 -21.50
C TRP A 10 -6.94 -17.60 -21.92
N LYS A 11 -7.90 -17.64 -20.99
CA LYS A 11 -9.15 -16.90 -21.16
C LYS A 11 -8.77 -15.43 -21.27
N GLU A 12 -8.78 -14.93 -22.51
CA GLU A 12 -8.73 -13.51 -22.83
C GLU A 12 -9.72 -12.78 -21.91
N ASN A 13 -9.19 -11.94 -21.02
CA ASN A 13 -10.01 -10.93 -20.35
C ASN A 13 -10.69 -10.09 -21.44
N PRO A 14 -11.97 -9.71 -21.26
CA PRO A 14 -12.77 -9.14 -22.32
C PRO A 14 -12.07 -7.92 -22.90
N LYS A 15 -11.87 -7.97 -24.22
CA LYS A 15 -11.31 -6.91 -25.06
C LYS A 15 -11.82 -5.54 -24.58
N PRO A 16 -10.97 -4.51 -24.54
CA PRO A 16 -11.45 -3.16 -24.36
C PRO A 16 -12.56 -2.93 -25.39
N PHE A 17 -13.75 -2.56 -24.92
CA PHE A 17 -14.83 -2.09 -25.77
C PHE A 17 -14.33 -0.82 -26.47
N TYR A 18 -13.58 -1.01 -27.55
CA TYR A 18 -13.40 0.01 -28.56
C TYR A 18 -14.81 0.22 -29.13
N PHE A 19 -15.46 1.29 -28.70
CA PHE A 19 -16.56 1.87 -29.45
C PHE A 19 -16.04 2.15 -30.86
N ARG A 20 -16.24 1.20 -31.78
CA ARG A 20 -16.27 1.48 -33.21
C ARG A 20 -17.46 2.42 -33.40
N CYS A 21 -17.17 3.71 -33.31
CA CYS A 21 -18.16 4.76 -33.43
C CYS A 21 -18.54 4.94 -34.92
N THR A 22 -19.25 3.96 -35.49
CA THR A 22 -19.90 4.10 -36.80
C THR A 22 -21.17 4.97 -36.75
N ILE A 23 -21.51 5.57 -35.61
CA ILE A 23 -22.70 6.42 -35.43
C ILE A 23 -22.48 7.88 -35.91
N LEU A 24 -21.26 8.29 -36.28
CA LEU A 24 -20.97 9.69 -36.62
C LEU A 24 -21.20 10.11 -38.09
N LYS A 25 -22.06 9.40 -38.83
CA LYS A 25 -22.59 9.89 -40.12
C LYS A 25 -24.08 10.28 -40.10
N SER A 26 -24.78 10.17 -38.97
CA SER A 26 -26.16 10.69 -38.87
C SER A 26 -26.22 11.99 -38.05
N SER A 27 -26.85 13.02 -38.63
CA SER A 27 -26.99 14.38 -38.06
C SER A 27 -27.70 14.39 -36.68
N ARG A 28 -28.49 13.37 -36.39
CA ARG A 28 -29.40 13.30 -35.24
C ARG A 28 -28.70 13.14 -33.88
N TRP A 29 -27.48 12.62 -33.84
CA TRP A 29 -26.74 12.35 -32.59
C TRP A 29 -25.64 13.36 -32.23
N ARG A 30 -25.37 14.34 -33.12
CA ARG A 30 -24.32 15.35 -32.89
C ARG A 30 -24.64 16.30 -31.73
N LYS A 31 -25.90 16.68 -31.58
CA LYS A 31 -26.35 17.57 -30.50
C LYS A 31 -26.25 16.91 -29.12
N PRO A 32 -26.81 15.71 -28.87
CA PRO A 32 -26.68 15.06 -27.55
C PRO A 32 -25.23 14.71 -27.21
N LEU A 33 -24.41 14.28 -28.18
CA LEU A 33 -23.00 13.98 -27.92
C LEU A 33 -22.19 15.23 -27.51
N LYS A 34 -22.46 16.38 -28.14
CA LYS A 34 -21.84 17.66 -27.74
C LYS A 34 -22.24 18.07 -26.33
N VAL A 35 -23.48 17.82 -25.93
CA VAL A 35 -23.95 18.11 -24.56
C VAL A 35 -23.26 17.19 -23.55
N VAL A 36 -23.14 15.90 -23.84
CA VAL A 36 -22.42 14.96 -22.95
C VAL A 36 -20.94 15.33 -22.83
N LEU A 37 -20.27 15.68 -23.93
CA LEU A 37 -18.88 16.13 -23.90
C LEU A 37 -18.71 17.45 -23.14
N ALA A 38 -19.65 18.39 -23.27
CA ALA A 38 -19.64 19.63 -22.51
C ALA A 38 -19.86 19.39 -21.01
N LEU A 39 -20.75 18.46 -20.63
CA LEU A 39 -20.96 18.07 -19.23
C LEU A 39 -19.73 17.35 -18.65
N MET A 40 -19.07 16.49 -19.42
CA MET A 40 -17.80 15.85 -19.03
C MET A 40 -16.69 16.90 -18.85
N ALA A 41 -16.56 17.84 -19.77
CA ALA A 41 -15.59 18.94 -19.65
C ALA A 41 -15.88 19.84 -18.46
N ALA A 42 -17.15 20.17 -18.20
CA ALA A 42 -17.55 20.93 -17.03
C ALA A 42 -17.27 20.17 -15.72
N TYR A 43 -17.51 18.85 -15.70
CA TYR A 43 -17.17 18.00 -14.55
C TYR A 43 -15.67 18.00 -14.29
N VAL A 44 -14.84 17.75 -15.31
CA VAL A 44 -13.37 17.76 -15.19
C VAL A 44 -12.86 19.14 -14.75
N PHE A 45 -13.45 20.22 -15.24
CA PHE A 45 -13.11 21.57 -14.81
C PHE A 45 -13.48 21.84 -13.35
N MET A 46 -14.68 21.43 -12.93
CA MET A 46 -15.13 21.56 -11.53
C MET A 46 -14.28 20.70 -10.58
N ASP A 47 -13.94 19.47 -10.98
CA ASP A 47 -13.06 18.57 -10.23
C ASP A 47 -11.63 19.12 -10.13
N GLY A 48 -11.12 19.71 -11.22
CA GLY A 48 -9.86 20.45 -11.24
C GLY A 48 -9.88 21.67 -10.31
N LEU A 49 -10.99 22.42 -10.26
CA LEU A 49 -11.15 23.54 -9.33
C LEU A 49 -11.22 23.10 -7.87
N VAL A 50 -11.90 21.99 -7.57
CA VAL A 50 -11.92 21.39 -6.22
C VAL A 50 -10.52 20.94 -5.82
N THR A 51 -9.79 20.30 -6.73
CA THR A 51 -8.40 19.89 -6.51
C THR A 51 -7.49 21.09 -6.28
N LEU A 52 -7.62 22.14 -7.09
CA LEU A 52 -6.86 23.38 -6.96
C LEU A 52 -7.19 24.12 -5.66
N PHE A 53 -8.47 24.15 -5.26
CA PHE A 53 -8.92 24.75 -4.01
C PHE A 53 -8.41 23.96 -2.80
N MET A 54 -8.42 22.63 -2.85
CA MET A 54 -7.80 21.76 -1.84
C MET A 54 -6.29 22.04 -1.75
N TYR A 55 -5.59 22.16 -2.88
CA TYR A 55 -4.18 22.54 -2.93
C TYR A 55 -3.91 23.94 -2.36
N ALA A 56 -4.76 24.92 -2.67
CA ALA A 56 -4.61 26.31 -2.23
C ALA A 56 -4.99 26.53 -0.75
N THR A 57 -5.85 25.67 -0.19
CA THR A 57 -6.27 25.74 1.22
C THR A 57 -5.45 24.84 2.15
N LEU A 58 -4.64 23.93 1.59
CA LEU A 58 -3.56 23.26 2.31
C LEU A 58 -2.45 24.29 2.59
N THR A 59 -2.59 25.02 3.70
CA THR A 59 -1.50 25.83 4.24
C THR A 59 -0.36 24.90 4.66
N HIS A 60 0.63 24.74 3.78
CA HIS A 60 1.93 24.10 4.07
C HIS A 60 2.83 25.03 4.91
N GLY A 61 2.32 25.55 6.02
CA GLY A 61 3.19 26.13 7.04
C GLY A 61 3.94 24.99 7.73
N PRO A 62 5.29 25.03 7.86
CA PRO A 62 5.99 24.07 8.71
C PRO A 62 5.45 24.21 10.12
N VAL A 63 4.85 23.14 10.62
CA VAL A 63 4.26 23.13 11.95
C VAL A 63 5.37 22.77 12.92
N PRO A 64 5.65 23.61 13.92
CA PRO A 64 6.64 23.28 14.93
C PRO A 64 6.20 21.98 15.62
N LEU A 65 7.07 20.99 15.57
CA LEU A 65 6.85 19.70 16.22
C LEU A 65 6.71 19.93 17.73
N PRO A 66 5.83 19.20 18.43
CA PRO A 66 5.83 19.15 19.88
C PRO A 66 7.24 18.84 20.39
N HIS A 67 7.75 19.60 21.36
CA HIS A 67 9.12 19.43 21.87
C HIS A 67 9.45 17.98 22.26
N SER A 68 8.49 17.26 22.84
CA SER A 68 8.64 15.83 23.19
C SER A 68 8.87 14.91 21.99
N LEU A 69 8.34 15.24 20.80
CA LEU A 69 8.57 14.48 19.57
C LEU A 69 9.92 14.82 18.94
N ILE A 70 10.37 16.08 19.05
CA ILE A 70 11.72 16.49 18.63
C ILE A 70 12.77 15.74 19.47
N GLU A 71 12.57 15.69 20.79
CA GLU A 71 13.45 14.96 21.71
C GLU A 71 13.46 13.46 21.40
N MET A 72 12.30 12.88 21.08
CA MET A 72 12.20 11.48 20.66
C MET A 72 12.96 11.21 19.35
N GLU A 73 12.79 12.05 18.33
CA GLU A 73 13.54 11.94 17.06
C GLU A 73 15.05 12.08 17.27
N ALA A 74 15.47 13.06 18.08
CA ALA A 74 16.88 13.24 18.42
C ALA A 74 17.45 12.01 19.16
N ALA A 75 16.70 11.45 20.10
CA ALA A 75 17.08 10.24 20.82
C ALA A 75 17.22 9.03 19.88
N ILE A 76 16.27 8.84 18.96
CA ILE A 76 16.30 7.75 17.96
C ILE A 76 17.48 7.92 16.99
N ALA A 77 17.67 9.13 16.46
CA ALA A 77 18.79 9.44 15.57
C ALA A 77 20.16 9.24 16.25
N SER A 78 20.22 9.41 17.57
CA SER A 78 21.44 9.23 18.37
C SER A 78 21.72 7.78 18.79
N SER A 79 20.74 6.88 18.66
CA SER A 79 20.88 5.49 19.13
C SER A 79 21.11 4.55 17.95
N PRO A 80 22.28 3.89 17.83
CA PRO A 80 22.50 2.89 16.79
C PRO A 80 21.62 1.66 17.08
N VAL A 81 20.45 1.61 16.45
CA VAL A 81 19.61 0.40 16.47
C VAL A 81 20.28 -0.62 15.54
N ARG A 82 20.96 -1.60 16.12
CA ARG A 82 21.48 -2.75 15.37
C ARG A 82 20.35 -3.77 15.24
N ILE A 83 19.69 -3.79 14.09
CA ILE A 83 18.70 -4.82 13.76
C ILE A 83 19.46 -6.09 13.33
N GLU A 84 19.03 -7.24 13.85
CA GLU A 84 19.61 -8.52 13.46
C GLU A 84 19.18 -8.90 12.04
N ASP A 85 20.11 -9.44 11.24
CA ASP A 85 19.82 -9.87 9.87
C ASP A 85 18.67 -10.91 9.81
N ALA A 86 18.49 -11.72 10.87
CA ALA A 86 17.39 -12.67 11.00
C ALA A 86 16.01 -11.98 11.05
N GLU A 87 15.91 -10.81 11.68
CA GLU A 87 14.67 -10.03 11.74
C GLU A 87 14.33 -9.42 10.38
N LEU A 88 15.34 -8.87 9.67
CA LEU A 88 15.18 -8.33 8.32
C LEU A 88 14.73 -9.42 7.32
N LEU A 89 15.31 -10.63 7.43
CA LEU A 89 14.90 -11.78 6.64
C LEU A 89 13.46 -12.19 6.95
N HIS A 90 13.08 -12.22 8.23
CA HIS A 90 11.73 -12.61 8.64
C HIS A 90 10.67 -11.68 8.04
N LEU A 91 10.87 -10.37 8.10
CA LEU A 91 9.95 -9.42 7.46
C LEU A 91 9.89 -9.62 5.94
N SER A 92 11.03 -9.89 5.30
CA SER A 92 11.10 -10.18 3.85
C SER A 92 10.31 -11.44 3.48
N TYR A 93 10.38 -12.50 4.31
CA TYR A 93 9.63 -13.74 4.09
C TYR A 93 8.13 -13.55 4.28
N LEU A 94 7.72 -12.76 5.29
CA LEU A 94 6.32 -12.38 5.49
C LEU A 94 5.77 -11.61 4.26
N ASN A 95 6.53 -10.66 3.73
CA ASN A 95 6.17 -9.93 2.50
C ASN A 95 6.04 -10.87 1.29
N ALA A 96 6.98 -11.80 1.12
CA ALA A 96 6.95 -12.77 0.03
C ALA A 96 5.71 -13.67 0.10
N VAL A 97 5.43 -14.28 1.25
CA VAL A 97 4.25 -15.14 1.40
C VAL A 97 2.94 -14.36 1.29
N CYS A 98 2.89 -13.11 1.77
CA CYS A 98 1.69 -12.27 1.66
C CYS A 98 1.29 -12.00 0.21
N THR A 99 2.27 -11.72 -0.65
CA THR A 99 2.01 -11.45 -2.08
C THR A 99 1.66 -12.71 -2.88
N HIS A 100 2.16 -13.88 -2.44
CA HIS A 100 1.91 -15.18 -3.09
C HIS A 100 0.60 -15.84 -2.62
N GLU A 101 0.38 -15.94 -1.31
CA GLU A 101 -0.72 -16.67 -0.69
C GLU A 101 -1.84 -15.70 -0.27
N LYS A 102 -2.60 -15.27 -1.28
CA LYS A 102 -3.55 -14.16 -1.13
C LYS A 102 -4.74 -14.45 -0.20
N ASP A 103 -5.16 -15.70 -0.11
CA ASP A 103 -6.31 -16.12 0.70
C ASP A 103 -5.90 -16.86 1.98
N ALA A 104 -4.62 -16.82 2.38
CA ALA A 104 -4.14 -17.51 3.58
C ALA A 104 -4.21 -16.63 4.84
N VAL A 105 -4.40 -17.23 6.01
CA VAL A 105 -4.03 -16.61 7.29
C VAL A 105 -2.51 -16.70 7.42
N ILE A 106 -1.87 -15.56 7.62
CA ILE A 106 -0.42 -15.47 7.80
C ILE A 106 -0.16 -15.02 9.23
N SER A 107 0.46 -15.89 10.02
CA SER A 107 0.88 -15.60 11.39
C SER A 107 2.24 -14.90 11.39
N TRP A 108 2.48 -14.06 12.41
CA TRP A 108 3.81 -13.50 12.69
C TRP A 108 4.91 -14.54 12.84
N ALA A 109 4.56 -15.80 13.13
CA ALA A 109 5.52 -16.89 13.28
C ALA A 109 5.96 -17.51 11.94
N TYR A 110 5.40 -17.08 10.81
CA TYR A 110 5.79 -17.60 9.50
C TYR A 110 7.22 -17.15 9.15
N ASN A 111 8.15 -18.09 9.16
CA ASN A 111 9.57 -17.81 8.91
C ASN A 111 10.17 -18.87 7.98
N SER A 112 9.79 -18.82 6.70
CA SER A 112 10.31 -19.71 5.66
C SER A 112 10.80 -18.92 4.46
N SER A 113 11.99 -19.26 3.97
CA SER A 113 12.61 -18.66 2.78
C SER A 113 11.93 -19.06 1.47
N VAL A 114 11.06 -20.07 1.52
CA VAL A 114 10.21 -20.51 0.41
C VAL A 114 8.76 -20.44 0.84
N VAL A 115 7.84 -20.31 -0.11
CA VAL A 115 6.40 -20.34 0.20
C VAL A 115 6.02 -21.75 0.66
N ASP A 116 5.84 -21.92 1.97
CA ASP A 116 5.44 -23.18 2.60
C ASP A 116 3.99 -23.10 3.06
N ARG A 117 3.10 -23.71 2.27
CA ARG A 117 1.66 -23.75 2.57
C ARG A 117 1.32 -24.54 3.83
N SER A 118 2.20 -25.41 4.32
CA SER A 118 1.94 -26.18 5.55
C SER A 118 1.98 -25.30 6.82
N LEU A 119 2.60 -24.13 6.73
CA LEU A 119 2.67 -23.13 7.81
C LEU A 119 1.51 -22.11 7.78
N LEU A 120 0.57 -22.27 6.84
CA LEU A 120 -0.52 -21.33 6.60
C LEU A 120 -1.86 -21.98 6.91
N LEU A 121 -2.86 -21.15 7.24
CA LEU A 121 -4.25 -21.61 7.32
C LEU A 121 -5.00 -21.13 6.07
N THR A 122 -5.69 -22.04 5.41
CA THR A 122 -6.48 -21.79 4.21
C THR A 122 -7.93 -22.23 4.44
N PRO A 123 -8.87 -21.87 3.55
CA PRO A 123 -10.25 -22.36 3.64
C PRO A 123 -10.37 -23.89 3.68
N ASP A 124 -9.43 -24.60 3.05
CA ASP A 124 -9.40 -26.07 2.99
C ASP A 124 -8.79 -26.72 4.23
N THR A 125 -8.26 -25.93 5.18
CA THR A 125 -7.67 -26.46 6.41
C THR A 125 -8.76 -27.11 7.28
N PRO A 126 -8.54 -28.32 7.85
CA PRO A 126 -9.55 -28.99 8.65
C PRO A 126 -10.09 -28.10 9.79
N THR A 127 -11.42 -28.04 9.93
CA THR A 127 -12.10 -27.16 10.90
C THR A 127 -11.57 -27.27 12.34
N PRO A 128 -11.25 -28.46 12.89
CA PRO A 128 -10.63 -28.55 14.21
C PRO A 128 -9.32 -27.77 14.34
N VAL A 129 -8.47 -27.82 13.30
CA VAL A 129 -7.19 -27.10 13.25
C VAL A 129 -7.44 -25.60 13.12
N LEU A 130 -8.38 -25.19 12.27
CA LEU A 130 -8.78 -23.79 12.14
C LEU A 130 -9.27 -23.22 13.46
N VAL A 131 -10.21 -23.88 14.15
CA VAL A 131 -10.74 -23.40 15.44
C VAL A 131 -9.64 -23.32 16.49
N GLN A 132 -8.77 -24.34 16.59
CA GLN A 132 -7.68 -24.33 17.55
C GLN A 132 -6.69 -23.18 17.29
N ALA A 133 -6.25 -23.02 16.04
CA ALA A 133 -5.29 -21.98 15.67
C ALA A 133 -5.92 -20.58 15.77
N LEU A 134 -7.19 -20.43 15.37
CA LEU A 134 -7.89 -19.15 15.41
C LEU A 134 -8.18 -18.68 16.83
N SER A 135 -8.42 -19.61 17.77
CA SER A 135 -8.66 -19.33 19.20
C SER A 135 -7.45 -18.80 19.95
N ASN A 136 -6.23 -18.92 19.40
CA ASN A 136 -5.06 -18.25 19.95
C ASN A 136 -5.05 -16.78 19.50
N CYS A 137 -5.77 -15.95 20.25
CA CYS A 137 -6.08 -14.59 19.87
C CYS A 137 -4.95 -13.60 20.23
N PRO A 138 -4.34 -12.91 19.25
CA PRO A 138 -3.45 -11.79 19.53
C PRO A 138 -4.23 -10.57 20.04
N ASP A 139 -3.52 -9.57 20.57
CA ASP A 139 -4.13 -8.30 20.98
C ASP A 139 -4.79 -7.57 19.78
N ILE A 140 -4.23 -7.78 18.59
CA ILE A 140 -4.69 -7.18 17.34
C ILE A 140 -4.51 -8.17 16.18
N ASP A 141 -5.52 -8.25 15.32
CA ASP A 141 -5.46 -8.93 14.03
C ASP A 141 -5.58 -7.91 12.90
N ILE A 142 -4.96 -8.18 11.75
CA ILE A 142 -4.95 -7.27 10.60
C ILE A 142 -5.90 -7.83 9.54
N PHE A 143 -6.97 -7.11 9.26
CA PHE A 143 -7.86 -7.46 8.17
C PHE A 143 -7.20 -7.11 6.84
N LEU A 144 -6.87 -8.14 6.05
CA LEU A 144 -6.13 -8.02 4.80
C LEU A 144 -6.75 -8.92 3.72
N PRO A 145 -7.79 -8.42 3.02
CA PRO A 145 -8.47 -9.18 1.97
C PRO A 145 -7.56 -9.45 0.77
N SER A 146 -7.84 -10.53 0.04
CA SER A 146 -6.98 -10.99 -1.07
C SER A 146 -6.87 -10.02 -2.23
N SER A 147 -7.88 -9.17 -2.42
CA SER A 147 -7.92 -8.12 -3.44
C SER A 147 -6.77 -7.11 -3.32
N ILE A 148 -6.27 -6.87 -2.10
CA ILE A 148 -5.22 -5.89 -1.83
C ILE A 148 -3.89 -6.50 -1.42
N ARG A 149 -3.74 -7.83 -1.43
CA ARG A 149 -2.45 -8.47 -1.17
C ARG A 149 -1.53 -8.32 -2.37
N ASP A 150 -0.91 -7.16 -2.43
CA ASP A 150 0.09 -6.74 -3.40
C ASP A 150 1.36 -6.26 -2.68
N HIS A 151 2.38 -5.88 -3.45
CA HIS A 151 3.64 -5.41 -2.88
C HIS A 151 3.50 -4.13 -2.04
N GLY A 152 2.44 -3.34 -2.18
CA GLY A 152 2.24 -2.13 -1.38
C GLY A 152 1.64 -2.47 -0.02
N TYR A 153 0.44 -3.05 -0.01
CA TYR A 153 -0.25 -3.32 1.26
C TYR A 153 0.32 -4.50 2.02
N CYS A 154 1.00 -5.47 1.37
CA CYS A 154 1.77 -6.47 2.11
C CYS A 154 2.93 -5.80 2.85
N GLU A 155 3.63 -4.86 2.22
CA GLU A 155 4.74 -4.14 2.86
C GLU A 155 4.28 -3.36 4.10
N ASP A 156 3.13 -2.68 4.01
CA ASP A 156 2.50 -2.02 5.15
C ASP A 156 2.05 -3.02 6.23
N SER A 157 1.38 -4.10 5.82
CA SER A 157 0.72 -5.02 6.76
C SER A 157 1.69 -5.94 7.49
N MET A 158 2.71 -6.46 6.82
CA MET A 158 3.60 -7.45 7.40
C MET A 158 4.51 -6.86 8.47
N ALA A 159 4.80 -5.54 8.41
CA ALA A 159 5.44 -4.83 9.50
C ALA A 159 4.60 -4.95 10.79
N TYR A 160 3.30 -4.67 10.71
CA TYR A 160 2.41 -4.82 11.86
C TYR A 160 2.22 -6.29 12.27
N VAL A 161 2.15 -7.23 11.32
CA VAL A 161 2.11 -8.68 11.64
C VAL A 161 3.31 -9.06 12.50
N LEU A 162 4.51 -8.73 12.07
CA LEU A 162 5.75 -9.07 12.76
C LEU A 162 5.85 -8.41 14.15
N TYR A 163 5.76 -7.08 14.18
CA TYR A 163 6.08 -6.31 15.39
C TYR A 163 4.97 -6.33 16.45
N LEU A 164 3.71 -6.52 16.05
CA LEU A 164 2.60 -6.69 16.98
C LEU A 164 2.32 -8.16 17.33
N ARG A 165 3.12 -9.09 16.79
CA ARG A 165 2.89 -10.55 16.90
C ARG A 165 1.45 -10.93 16.53
N ALA A 166 0.97 -10.33 15.45
CA ALA A 166 -0.39 -10.42 14.97
C ALA A 166 -0.54 -11.49 13.88
N ARG A 167 -1.71 -11.49 13.22
CA ARG A 167 -1.99 -12.28 12.02
C ARG A 167 -2.63 -11.40 10.96
N ALA A 168 -2.34 -11.69 9.70
CA ALA A 168 -3.14 -11.19 8.60
C ALA A 168 -4.32 -12.13 8.32
N LEU A 169 -5.53 -11.60 8.40
CA LEU A 169 -6.78 -12.32 8.20
C LEU A 169 -7.38 -11.99 6.83
N PRO A 170 -7.58 -12.98 5.96
CA PRO A 170 -8.38 -12.83 4.75
C PRO A 170 -9.89 -12.75 5.09
N GLU A 171 -10.68 -12.29 4.13
CA GLU A 171 -12.12 -12.03 4.31
C GLU A 171 -12.91 -13.27 4.73
N TRP A 172 -12.57 -14.45 4.20
CA TRP A 172 -13.29 -15.69 4.55
C TRP A 172 -13.26 -16.01 6.05
N VAL A 173 -12.23 -15.58 6.80
CA VAL A 173 -12.14 -15.87 8.25
C VAL A 173 -13.27 -15.20 9.02
N VAL A 174 -13.64 -13.98 8.63
CA VAL A 174 -14.68 -13.21 9.31
C VAL A 174 -16.08 -13.51 8.77
N ASP A 175 -16.18 -14.11 7.58
CA ASP A 175 -17.43 -14.52 6.96
C ASP A 175 -17.85 -15.96 7.29
N MET A 176 -16.89 -16.82 7.61
CA MET A 176 -17.13 -18.24 7.86
C MET A 176 -17.69 -18.48 9.27
N THR A 177 -18.63 -19.43 9.35
CA THR A 177 -19.05 -20.05 10.62
C THR A 177 -18.32 -21.38 10.79
N PHE A 178 -17.52 -21.49 11.84
CA PHE A 178 -16.77 -22.70 12.17
C PHE A 178 -17.61 -23.64 13.03
N HIS A 179 -17.76 -24.89 12.59
CA HIS A 179 -18.47 -25.92 13.34
C HIS A 179 -17.48 -26.88 14.01
N HIS A 180 -17.43 -26.91 15.34
CA HIS A 180 -16.53 -27.79 16.08
C HIS A 180 -17.15 -28.22 17.42
N ALA A 181 -17.00 -29.51 17.76
CA ALA A 181 -17.50 -30.10 19.01
C ALA A 181 -18.99 -29.80 19.30
N GLY A 182 -19.84 -29.84 18.26
CA GLY A 182 -21.29 -29.58 18.39
C GLY A 182 -21.66 -28.11 18.60
N LYS A 183 -20.71 -27.18 18.47
CA LYS A 183 -20.92 -25.73 18.58
C LYS A 183 -20.55 -25.03 17.28
N SER A 184 -21.15 -23.86 17.08
CA SER A 184 -20.85 -22.93 15.99
C SER A 184 -20.16 -21.70 16.55
N PHE A 185 -19.10 -21.27 15.89
CA PHE A 185 -18.33 -20.09 16.25
C PHE A 185 -18.13 -19.22 15.02
N THR A 186 -18.29 -17.92 15.16
CA THR A 186 -17.71 -16.94 14.24
C THR A 186 -16.31 -16.58 14.73
N TYR A 187 -15.51 -15.93 13.89
CA TYR A 187 -14.24 -15.34 14.34
C TYR A 187 -14.42 -14.41 15.55
N PHE A 188 -15.53 -13.67 15.61
CA PHE A 188 -15.83 -12.75 16.71
C PHE A 188 -16.15 -13.46 18.03
N ASP A 189 -16.65 -14.70 17.97
CA ASP A 189 -16.83 -15.55 19.14
C ASP A 189 -15.50 -16.13 19.64
N LEU A 190 -14.61 -16.49 18.71
CA LEU A 190 -13.27 -17.00 19.03
C LEU A 190 -12.39 -15.92 19.65
N CYS A 191 -12.35 -14.72 19.05
CA CYS A 191 -11.50 -13.61 19.47
C CYS A 191 -12.31 -12.34 19.78
N PRO A 192 -13.10 -12.33 20.87
CA PRO A 192 -13.97 -11.19 21.19
C PRO A 192 -13.16 -9.92 21.52
N ARG A 193 -12.01 -10.08 22.18
CA ARG A 193 -11.20 -8.96 22.69
C ARG A 193 -10.16 -8.40 21.71
N SER A 194 -9.76 -9.18 20.71
CA SER A 194 -8.76 -8.72 19.74
C SER A 194 -9.26 -7.50 18.97
N ALA A 195 -8.42 -6.47 18.89
CA ALA A 195 -8.66 -5.35 18.00
C ALA A 195 -8.53 -5.80 16.54
N MET A 196 -9.10 -5.02 15.62
CA MET A 196 -8.95 -5.26 14.18
C MET A 196 -8.37 -4.03 13.51
N LEU A 197 -7.24 -4.23 12.82
CA LEU A 197 -6.54 -3.22 12.04
C LEU A 197 -7.00 -3.26 10.59
N PHE A 198 -7.31 -2.10 10.03
CA PHE A 198 -7.72 -1.93 8.64
C PHE A 198 -6.75 -1.02 7.90
N MET A 199 -6.44 -1.42 6.66
CA MET A 199 -5.61 -0.66 5.75
C MET A 199 -6.45 0.30 4.91
N ASN A 200 -6.14 1.58 5.01
CA ASN A 200 -6.77 2.64 4.23
C ASN A 200 -8.31 2.52 4.26
N HIS A 201 -8.99 2.43 3.11
CA HIS A 201 -10.44 2.31 2.98
C HIS A 201 -10.93 0.85 2.77
N TYR A 202 -10.04 -0.14 2.77
CA TYR A 202 -10.35 -1.55 2.45
C TYR A 202 -10.98 -2.31 3.60
N TRP A 203 -12.10 -1.80 4.08
CA TRP A 203 -12.78 -2.32 5.26
C TRP A 203 -13.80 -3.38 4.90
N HIS A 204 -14.19 -3.47 3.62
CA HIS A 204 -15.25 -4.35 3.12
C HIS A 204 -16.54 -4.26 3.97
N ASN A 205 -16.84 -3.02 4.41
CA ASN A 205 -17.95 -2.71 5.32
C ASN A 205 -17.90 -3.40 6.70
N LEU A 206 -16.82 -4.12 7.04
CA LEU A 206 -16.77 -5.01 8.19
C LEU A 206 -17.07 -4.30 9.52
N PRO A 207 -16.48 -3.13 9.85
CA PRO A 207 -16.81 -2.40 11.09
C PRO A 207 -18.22 -1.83 11.17
N PHE A 208 -18.99 -1.86 10.07
CA PHE A 208 -20.34 -1.32 9.94
C PHE A 208 -21.41 -2.41 9.81
N ARG A 209 -21.03 -3.69 9.75
CA ARG A 209 -21.99 -4.80 9.73
C ARG A 209 -22.70 -4.92 11.08
N SER A 210 -23.91 -5.49 11.05
CA SER A 210 -24.74 -5.71 12.25
C SER A 210 -24.16 -6.75 13.21
N ASP A 211 -23.37 -7.69 12.69
CA ASP A 211 -22.70 -8.76 13.44
C ASP A 211 -21.32 -8.35 13.98
N PHE A 212 -20.79 -7.19 13.59
CA PHE A 212 -19.53 -6.68 14.14
C PHE A 212 -19.74 -6.25 15.60
N PRO A 213 -18.99 -6.80 16.58
CA PRO A 213 -19.22 -6.50 17.99
C PRO A 213 -19.00 -5.01 18.29
N ARG A 214 -19.99 -4.37 18.91
CA ARG A 214 -19.94 -2.92 19.24
C ARG A 214 -18.74 -2.54 20.11
N HIS A 215 -18.28 -3.43 20.99
CA HIS A 215 -17.15 -3.18 21.88
C HIS A 215 -15.79 -3.46 21.22
N LYS A 216 -15.77 -4.14 20.05
CA LYS A 216 -14.52 -4.46 19.37
C LYS A 216 -13.83 -3.17 18.90
N LYS A 217 -12.51 -3.12 19.12
CA LYS A 217 -11.67 -1.97 18.81
C LYS A 217 -11.28 -1.97 17.34
N VAL A 218 -11.42 -0.80 16.71
CA VAL A 218 -11.07 -0.56 15.31
C VAL A 218 -9.80 0.27 15.27
N VAL A 219 -8.77 -0.24 14.62
CA VAL A 219 -7.51 0.47 14.37
C VAL A 219 -7.43 0.77 12.88
N LEU A 220 -7.21 2.03 12.53
CA LEU A 220 -7.05 2.47 11.15
C LEU A 220 -5.58 2.80 10.90
N MET A 221 -5.01 2.24 9.85
CA MET A 221 -3.74 2.67 9.29
C MET A 221 -4.01 3.33 7.92
N PRO A 222 -4.02 4.68 7.86
CA PRO A 222 -4.40 5.41 6.66
C PRO A 222 -3.21 5.74 5.76
N ASN A 223 -3.49 5.86 4.46
CA ASN A 223 -2.68 6.61 3.52
C ASN A 223 -3.28 8.01 3.40
N VAL A 224 -2.83 8.94 4.26
CA VAL A 224 -3.46 10.26 4.51
C VAL A 224 -3.47 11.20 3.31
N GLU A 225 -2.61 10.95 2.34
CA GLU A 225 -2.44 11.64 1.07
C GLU A 225 -3.39 11.12 -0.01
N MET A 226 -3.97 9.93 0.18
CA MET A 226 -4.97 9.39 -0.73
C MET A 226 -6.35 9.95 -0.40
N TYR A 227 -7.09 10.34 -1.44
CA TYR A 227 -8.42 10.97 -1.30
C TYR A 227 -9.56 9.97 -1.01
N GLU A 228 -9.26 8.68 -0.91
CA GLU A 228 -10.25 7.60 -0.79
C GLU A 228 -10.87 7.48 0.61
N LEU A 229 -10.16 7.94 1.64
CA LEU A 229 -10.63 7.91 3.02
C LEU A 229 -11.63 9.03 3.30
N LYS A 230 -12.85 8.62 3.67
CA LYS A 230 -13.92 9.51 4.12
C LYS A 230 -13.88 9.75 5.63
N ALA A 231 -14.44 10.87 6.09
CA ALA A 231 -14.56 11.22 7.51
C ALA A 231 -15.17 10.10 8.38
N GLU A 232 -16.11 9.33 7.83
CA GLU A 232 -16.74 8.19 8.52
C GLU A 232 -15.73 7.13 8.99
N HIS A 233 -14.66 6.87 8.21
CA HIS A 233 -13.62 5.92 8.59
C HIS A 233 -12.82 6.42 9.79
N TYR A 234 -12.42 7.69 9.74
CA TYR A 234 -11.68 8.33 10.82
C TYR A 234 -12.50 8.33 12.11
N HIS A 235 -13.77 8.73 12.05
CA HIS A 235 -14.59 8.70 13.26
C HIS A 235 -14.87 7.27 13.75
N ARG A 236 -15.02 6.29 12.86
CA ARG A 236 -15.28 4.90 13.25
C ARG A 236 -14.10 4.24 13.99
N ALA A 237 -12.88 4.75 13.82
CA ALA A 237 -11.67 4.21 14.43
C ALA A 237 -11.51 4.62 15.90
N ASP A 238 -11.09 3.67 16.74
CA ASP A 238 -10.64 3.93 18.12
C ASP A 238 -9.18 4.45 18.13
N TYR A 239 -8.35 3.95 17.21
CA TYR A 239 -6.95 4.35 17.06
C TYR A 239 -6.63 4.60 15.58
N VAL A 240 -5.80 5.61 15.32
CA VAL A 240 -5.24 5.88 13.99
C VAL A 240 -3.72 5.83 14.06
N LEU A 241 -3.12 5.00 13.22
CA LEU A 241 -1.68 4.79 13.14
C LEU A 241 -1.07 5.67 12.06
N ALA A 242 -0.40 6.74 12.46
CA ALA A 242 0.31 7.64 11.55
C ALA A 242 1.72 7.11 11.26
N LYS A 243 1.97 6.77 9.99
CA LYS A 243 3.27 6.23 9.54
C LYS A 243 4.41 7.23 9.65
N THR A 244 4.12 8.50 9.36
CA THR A 244 5.08 9.60 9.37
C THR A 244 4.68 10.67 10.37
N LEU A 245 5.64 11.49 10.78
CA LEU A 245 5.41 12.60 11.71
C LEU A 245 4.54 13.70 11.09
N ASP A 246 4.70 13.94 9.78
CA ASP A 246 3.83 14.85 9.04
C ASP A 246 2.37 14.35 9.01
N ALA A 247 2.15 13.06 8.72
CA ALA A 247 0.83 12.45 8.81
C ALA A 247 0.25 12.55 10.23
N TYR A 248 1.06 12.30 11.26
CA TYR A 248 0.65 12.43 12.66
C TYR A 248 0.17 13.85 12.97
N SER A 249 0.93 14.85 12.53
CA SER A 249 0.61 16.27 12.73
C SER A 249 -0.68 16.67 12.02
N ARG A 250 -0.85 16.26 10.75
CA ARG A 250 -2.06 16.52 9.94
C ARG A 250 -3.30 15.85 10.55
N LEU A 251 -3.19 14.58 10.93
CA LEU A 251 -4.29 13.83 11.55
C LEU A 251 -4.68 14.41 12.91
N THR A 252 -3.71 14.71 13.77
CA THR A 252 -3.97 15.30 15.09
C THR A 252 -4.70 16.64 14.96
N ARG A 253 -4.29 17.48 14.01
CA ARG A 253 -5.00 18.73 13.70
C ARG A 253 -6.42 18.47 13.19
N TRP A 254 -6.58 17.54 12.25
CA TRP A 254 -7.88 17.20 11.69
C TRP A 254 -8.86 16.78 12.80
N TYR A 255 -8.45 15.88 13.70
CA TYR A 255 -9.27 15.47 14.84
C TYR A 255 -9.55 16.62 15.81
N THR A 256 -8.58 17.51 16.07
CA THR A 256 -8.79 18.69 16.93
C THR A 256 -9.83 19.64 16.34
N GLN A 257 -9.81 19.84 15.02
CA GLN A 257 -10.72 20.75 14.31
C GLN A 257 -12.11 20.15 14.08
N HIS A 258 -12.20 18.83 13.89
CA HIS A 258 -13.43 18.11 13.57
C HIS A 258 -13.98 17.31 14.76
N GLN A 259 -13.50 17.58 15.97
CA GLN A 259 -14.15 17.10 17.18
C GLN A 259 -15.55 17.71 17.29
N PRO A 260 -16.61 16.91 17.54
CA PRO A 260 -17.95 17.45 17.73
C PRO A 260 -17.94 18.44 18.92
N PRO A 261 -18.54 19.64 18.80
CA PRO A 261 -18.58 20.62 19.88
C PRO A 261 -19.25 20.03 21.13
N SER A 262 -18.64 20.26 22.30
CA SER A 262 -19.14 19.83 23.62
C SER A 262 -20.59 20.27 23.94
N HIS A 263 -21.12 21.25 23.22
CA HIS A 263 -22.46 21.83 23.42
C HIS A 263 -23.57 21.23 22.53
N ILE A 264 -23.28 20.34 21.58
CA ILE A 264 -24.32 19.65 20.78
C ILE A 264 -24.77 18.38 21.52
N ASN A 265 -25.26 18.54 22.74
CA ASN A 265 -25.74 17.43 23.58
C ASN A 265 -27.27 17.43 23.77
N ASN A 266 -28.00 18.37 23.13
CA ASN A 266 -29.44 18.57 23.33
C ASN A 266 -30.33 18.24 22.12
N ASN A 267 -29.79 17.86 20.96
CA ASN A 267 -30.60 17.46 19.80
C ASN A 267 -30.74 15.93 19.70
N ARG A 268 -31.93 15.41 20.01
CA ARG A 268 -32.25 13.97 20.09
C ARG A 268 -31.99 13.19 18.78
N TRP A 269 -32.10 13.84 17.63
CA TRP A 269 -31.85 13.25 16.31
C TRP A 269 -30.35 13.08 16.00
N PHE A 270 -29.52 14.05 16.41
CA PHE A 270 -28.05 13.99 16.29
C PHE A 270 -27.43 12.98 17.26
N ARG A 271 -27.97 12.88 18.48
CA ARG A 271 -27.53 11.95 19.53
C ARG A 271 -27.57 10.47 19.08
N ARG A 272 -28.55 10.10 18.25
CA ARG A 272 -28.70 8.71 17.78
C ARG A 272 -27.71 8.31 16.68
N HIS A 273 -27.11 9.28 15.97
CA HIS A 273 -26.16 9.02 14.89
C HIS A 273 -24.71 9.34 15.27
N ILE A 274 -24.44 10.33 16.14
CA ILE A 274 -23.06 10.76 16.47
C ILE A 274 -22.52 10.12 17.76
N ASP A 275 -23.35 9.81 18.77
CA ASP A 275 -22.86 9.21 20.03
C ASP A 275 -22.29 7.79 19.83
N ASN A 276 -22.63 7.14 18.71
CA ASN A 276 -22.06 5.84 18.31
C ASN A 276 -20.74 5.96 17.51
N ILE A 277 -20.33 7.18 17.17
CA ILE A 277 -19.26 7.45 16.18
C ILE A 277 -18.10 8.25 16.80
N SER A 278 -18.29 9.00 17.89
CA SER A 278 -17.15 9.68 18.55
C SER A 278 -16.42 8.75 19.54
N ARG A 279 -15.46 7.95 19.06
CA ARG A 279 -14.73 6.98 19.88
C ARG A 279 -13.57 7.54 20.73
N HIS A 280 -13.48 8.87 20.93
CA HIS A 280 -12.28 9.51 21.50
C HIS A 280 -11.00 8.99 20.82
N THR A 281 -10.99 9.06 19.49
CA THR A 281 -9.95 8.46 18.66
C THR A 281 -8.57 8.96 19.04
N LYS A 282 -7.63 8.03 19.23
CA LYS A 282 -6.24 8.35 19.54
C LYS A 282 -5.37 8.21 18.28
N VAL A 283 -4.67 9.28 17.93
CA VAL A 283 -3.65 9.24 16.86
C VAL A 283 -2.32 8.83 17.50
N LEU A 284 -1.66 7.82 16.92
CA LEU A 284 -0.37 7.31 17.37
C LEU A 284 0.63 7.46 16.23
N TYR A 285 1.80 8.03 16.52
CA TYR A 285 2.93 7.98 15.60
C TYR A 285 3.64 6.64 15.76
N THR A 286 3.72 5.84 14.69
CA THR A 286 4.20 4.46 14.77
C THR A 286 5.65 4.25 14.38
N GLN A 287 6.34 5.26 13.85
CA GLN A 287 7.66 5.08 13.25
C GLN A 287 7.68 3.87 12.31
N HIS A 288 6.74 3.86 11.37
CA HIS A 288 6.53 2.73 10.47
C HIS A 288 7.81 2.35 9.71
N THR A 289 7.88 1.13 9.20
CA THR A 289 9.09 0.61 8.53
C THR A 289 8.78 -0.17 7.26
N SER A 290 9.83 -0.53 6.52
CA SER A 290 9.79 -1.38 5.32
C SER A 290 10.81 -2.51 5.46
N SER A 291 10.65 -3.56 4.66
CA SER A 291 11.72 -4.52 4.39
C SER A 291 12.93 -3.85 3.72
N ASP A 292 14.09 -4.50 3.88
CA ASP A 292 15.32 -4.21 3.17
C ASP A 292 15.57 -5.31 2.13
N PRO A 293 15.23 -5.11 0.85
CA PRO A 293 15.44 -6.11 -0.20
C PRO A 293 16.91 -6.52 -0.39
N THR A 294 17.86 -5.70 0.05
CA THR A 294 19.30 -6.00 -0.13
C THR A 294 19.78 -7.12 0.77
N ILE A 295 19.07 -7.43 1.87
CA ILE A 295 19.43 -8.52 2.79
C ILE A 295 19.52 -9.87 2.07
N LEU A 296 18.55 -10.16 1.20
CA LEU A 296 18.48 -11.42 0.47
C LEU A 296 19.68 -11.58 -0.46
N SER A 297 20.01 -10.50 -1.19
CA SER A 297 21.17 -10.46 -2.07
C SER A 297 22.49 -10.60 -1.31
N ARG A 298 22.64 -9.89 -0.19
CA ARG A 298 23.84 -9.91 0.67
C ARG A 298 24.10 -11.31 1.25
N MET A 299 23.04 -12.05 1.59
CA MET A 299 23.14 -13.41 2.11
C MET A 299 23.54 -14.43 1.04
N THR A 300 23.03 -14.30 -0.18
CA THR A 300 23.29 -15.27 -1.26
C THR A 300 24.54 -14.95 -2.08
N SER A 301 24.91 -13.68 -2.18
CA SER A 301 26.08 -13.22 -2.93
C SER A 301 26.77 -12.08 -2.16
N PRO A 302 27.55 -12.40 -1.11
CA PRO A 302 28.23 -11.40 -0.28
C PRO A 302 29.28 -10.56 -1.05
N TYR A 303 29.60 -10.95 -2.30
CA TYR A 303 30.51 -10.25 -3.21
C TYR A 303 29.79 -9.45 -4.31
N SER A 304 28.50 -9.12 -4.11
CA SER A 304 27.73 -8.26 -5.02
C SER A 304 28.51 -7.00 -5.41
N THR A 305 28.36 -6.58 -6.66
CA THR A 305 29.06 -5.45 -7.28
C THR A 305 29.12 -4.24 -6.34
N LYS A 306 30.34 -3.82 -5.99
CA LYS A 306 30.54 -2.69 -5.08
C LYS A 306 29.95 -1.42 -5.70
N LYS A 307 28.95 -0.85 -5.03
CA LYS A 307 28.36 0.46 -5.38
C LYS A 307 29.48 1.50 -5.52
N THR A 308 29.48 2.19 -6.65
CA THR A 308 30.46 3.23 -7.00
C THR A 308 29.73 4.53 -7.30
N PHE A 309 30.27 5.64 -6.80
CA PHE A 309 29.81 6.99 -7.12
C PHE A 309 30.74 7.71 -8.11
N GLN A 310 31.75 7.00 -8.63
CA GLN A 310 32.68 7.56 -9.61
C GLN A 310 32.02 7.72 -10.98
N THR A 311 31.13 6.79 -11.34
CA THR A 311 30.29 6.86 -12.55
C THR A 311 28.83 6.80 -12.12
N LEU A 312 28.10 7.89 -12.31
CA LEU A 312 26.70 7.94 -11.92
C LEU A 312 25.83 7.14 -12.88
N SER A 313 24.83 6.47 -12.32
CA SER A 313 23.70 5.88 -13.04
C SER A 313 22.44 6.04 -12.18
N PHE A 314 21.30 6.04 -12.83
CA PHE A 314 20.02 6.27 -12.17
C PHE A 314 19.14 5.02 -12.30
N LEU A 315 18.46 4.67 -11.22
CA LEU A 315 17.46 3.60 -11.20
C LEU A 315 16.10 4.19 -10.85
N HIS A 316 15.07 3.78 -11.57
CA HIS A 316 13.68 4.05 -11.21
C HIS A 316 12.84 2.77 -11.31
N VAL A 317 12.08 2.48 -10.26
CA VAL A 317 11.19 1.29 -10.21
C VAL A 317 9.77 1.75 -9.89
N ASN A 318 8.89 1.70 -10.88
CA ASN A 318 7.51 2.11 -10.67
C ASN A 318 6.56 0.96 -10.30
N GLY A 319 6.88 -0.27 -10.71
CA GLY A 319 5.98 -1.41 -10.56
C GLY A 319 4.70 -1.17 -11.37
N ARG A 320 3.52 -1.30 -10.75
CA ARG A 320 2.23 -1.04 -11.42
C ARG A 320 1.69 0.38 -11.20
N SER A 321 2.41 1.22 -10.45
CA SER A 321 1.88 2.53 -10.03
C SER A 321 2.07 3.59 -11.11
N VAL A 322 0.97 4.18 -11.55
CA VAL A 322 0.95 5.32 -12.47
C VAL A 322 1.27 6.66 -11.79
N HIS A 323 1.35 6.68 -10.45
CA HIS A 323 1.56 7.89 -9.65
C HIS A 323 3.04 8.17 -9.32
N LYS A 324 3.95 7.36 -9.85
CA LYS A 324 5.40 7.49 -9.63
C LYS A 324 6.12 8.41 -10.63
N ASN A 325 5.35 9.21 -11.38
CA ASN A 325 5.81 10.18 -12.38
C ASN A 325 6.85 9.64 -13.38
N THR A 326 6.75 8.37 -13.76
CA THR A 326 7.65 7.75 -14.73
C THR A 326 7.66 8.48 -16.07
N LEU A 327 6.53 9.02 -16.51
CA LEU A 327 6.44 9.80 -17.76
C LEU A 327 7.35 11.04 -17.71
N ALA A 328 7.35 11.80 -16.61
CA ALA A 328 8.17 12.98 -16.45
C ALA A 328 9.68 12.64 -16.44
N ILE A 329 10.05 11.50 -15.84
CA ILE A 329 11.43 10.99 -15.91
C ILE A 329 11.83 10.71 -17.36
N LEU A 330 10.96 10.02 -18.12
CA LEU A 330 11.24 9.69 -19.51
C LEU A 330 11.33 10.94 -20.40
N ASP A 331 10.44 11.92 -20.20
CA ASP A 331 10.48 13.21 -20.90
C ASP A 331 11.81 13.95 -20.62
N CYS A 332 12.24 13.96 -19.36
CA CYS A 332 13.50 14.56 -18.94
C CYS A 332 14.69 13.91 -19.65
N TRP A 333 14.78 12.58 -19.61
CA TRP A 333 15.89 11.84 -20.24
C TRP A 333 15.90 11.97 -21.76
N GLN A 334 14.73 12.12 -22.39
CA GLN A 334 14.70 12.39 -23.82
C GLN A 334 15.16 13.81 -24.16
N SER A 335 14.80 14.80 -23.34
CA SER A 335 15.23 16.18 -23.54
C SER A 335 16.73 16.40 -23.25
N ARG A 336 17.36 15.48 -22.50
CA ARG A 336 18.75 15.56 -22.07
C ARG A 336 19.52 14.26 -22.31
N PRO A 337 19.89 13.97 -23.57
CA PRO A 337 20.70 12.79 -23.91
C PRO A 337 22.08 12.76 -23.24
N ASP A 338 22.55 13.90 -22.72
CA ASP A 338 23.80 14.06 -21.98
C ASP A 338 23.74 13.54 -20.53
N LEU A 339 22.53 13.25 -20.00
CA LEU A 339 22.39 12.70 -18.66
C LEU A 339 23.00 11.30 -18.55
N PRO A 340 23.46 10.91 -17.36
CA PRO A 340 23.96 9.55 -17.12
C PRO A 340 22.89 8.48 -17.39
N PRO A 341 23.30 7.22 -17.61
CA PRO A 341 22.39 6.14 -17.94
C PRO A 341 21.27 5.96 -16.91
N LEU A 342 20.05 5.76 -17.39
CA LEU A 342 18.86 5.48 -16.60
C LEU A 342 18.39 4.06 -16.86
N VAL A 343 18.14 3.31 -15.79
CA VAL A 343 17.47 2.01 -15.83
C VAL A 343 16.07 2.17 -15.23
N VAL A 344 15.05 1.77 -15.97
CA VAL A 344 13.65 1.84 -15.55
C VAL A 344 13.04 0.45 -15.52
N TYR A 345 12.48 0.05 -14.38
CA TYR A 345 11.62 -1.13 -14.28
C TYR A 345 10.17 -0.70 -14.11
N ALA A 346 9.35 -1.06 -15.09
CA ALA A 346 7.93 -0.72 -15.10
C ALA A 346 7.00 -1.85 -15.49
N LYS A 347 5.77 -1.81 -14.97
CA LYS A 347 4.71 -2.79 -15.25
C LYS A 347 3.39 -2.13 -15.65
N ASP A 348 3.31 -0.81 -15.74
CA ASP A 348 2.10 -0.13 -16.23
C ASP A 348 2.18 0.16 -17.74
N ASP A 349 1.06 -0.07 -18.42
CA ASP A 349 0.96 0.12 -19.87
C ASP A 349 1.12 1.59 -20.30
N ARG A 350 0.84 2.54 -19.39
CA ARG A 350 0.91 3.98 -19.69
C ARG A 350 2.35 4.43 -19.88
N SER A 351 3.25 4.09 -18.96
CA SER A 351 4.68 4.41 -19.13
C SER A 351 5.28 3.64 -20.29
N ASN A 352 4.82 2.40 -20.55
CA ASN A 352 5.29 1.60 -21.68
C ASN A 352 4.96 2.25 -23.03
N ALA A 353 3.69 2.65 -23.22
CA ALA A 353 3.27 3.35 -24.42
C ALA A 353 4.03 4.69 -24.59
N HIS A 354 4.26 5.40 -23.49
CA HIS A 354 5.00 6.67 -23.50
C HIS A 354 6.47 6.49 -23.88
N TYR A 355 7.14 5.47 -23.32
CA TYR A 355 8.52 5.15 -23.66
C TYR A 355 8.67 4.89 -25.18
N HIS A 356 7.83 4.04 -25.76
CA HIS A 356 7.89 3.75 -27.19
C HIS A 356 7.51 4.93 -28.08
N ALA A 357 6.73 5.89 -27.59
CA ALA A 357 6.45 7.13 -28.31
C ALA A 357 7.64 8.09 -28.33
N LEU A 358 8.41 8.16 -27.23
CA LEU A 358 9.60 9.01 -27.12
C LEU A 358 10.84 8.40 -27.80
N PHE A 359 10.97 7.07 -27.73
CA PHE A 359 12.14 6.32 -28.17
C PHE A 359 11.73 5.20 -29.15
N PRO A 360 11.20 5.54 -30.35
CA PRO A 360 10.71 4.54 -31.31
C PRO A 360 11.81 3.59 -31.80
N ASP A 361 13.04 4.10 -31.94
CA ASP A 361 14.23 3.33 -32.34
C ASP A 361 15.05 2.81 -31.15
N GLY A 362 14.51 2.95 -29.93
CA GLY A 362 15.21 2.70 -28.68
C GLY A 362 16.05 3.89 -28.23
N SER A 363 16.71 3.72 -27.08
CA SER A 363 17.56 4.74 -26.45
C SER A 363 18.90 4.15 -26.07
N ASN A 364 19.97 4.92 -26.27
CA ASN A 364 21.32 4.55 -25.83
C ASN A 364 21.57 4.92 -24.35
N ASN A 365 20.80 5.86 -23.79
CA ASN A 365 20.96 6.35 -22.42
C ASN A 365 19.83 5.91 -21.47
N VAL A 366 18.77 5.27 -21.98
CA VAL A 366 17.65 4.73 -21.18
C VAL A 366 17.47 3.25 -21.46
N GLN A 367 17.63 2.43 -20.43
CA GLN A 367 17.32 0.99 -20.43
C GLN A 367 15.95 0.79 -19.78
N TYR A 368 14.94 0.49 -20.61
CA TYR A 368 13.56 0.34 -20.15
C TYR A 368 13.13 -1.13 -20.14
N HIS A 369 12.73 -1.61 -18.97
CA HIS A 369 12.25 -2.97 -18.74
C HIS A 369 10.75 -2.95 -18.44
N HIS A 370 9.93 -3.43 -19.37
CA HIS A 370 8.48 -3.54 -19.20
C HIS A 370 8.06 -4.96 -18.81
N GLY A 371 7.18 -5.08 -17.81
CA GLY A 371 6.56 -6.34 -17.42
C GLY A 371 7.52 -7.40 -16.86
N THR A 372 8.79 -7.04 -16.62
CA THR A 372 9.80 -7.96 -16.11
C THR A 372 9.54 -8.24 -14.63
N ASP A 373 9.22 -9.50 -14.31
CA ASP A 373 9.24 -9.99 -12.94
C ASP A 373 10.67 -10.31 -12.55
N VAL A 374 11.27 -9.44 -11.73
CA VAL A 374 12.60 -9.64 -11.17
C VAL A 374 12.44 -10.41 -9.86
N ASP A 375 13.15 -11.51 -9.70
CA ASP A 375 13.13 -12.26 -8.45
C ASP A 375 13.69 -11.40 -7.29
N PRO A 376 13.28 -11.64 -6.04
CA PRO A 376 13.67 -10.80 -4.90
C PRO A 376 15.19 -10.67 -4.70
N ILE A 377 15.97 -11.71 -5.00
CA ILE A 377 17.43 -11.69 -4.83
C ILE A 377 18.07 -10.78 -5.89
N ALA A 378 17.67 -10.93 -7.15
CA ALA A 378 18.12 -10.07 -8.23
C ALA A 378 17.68 -8.61 -8.03
N PHE A 379 16.45 -8.40 -7.55
CA PHE A 379 15.95 -7.05 -7.25
C PHE A 379 16.77 -6.39 -6.13
N GLY A 380 17.09 -7.14 -5.07
CA GLY A 380 18.01 -6.70 -4.03
C GLY A 380 19.39 -6.34 -4.56
N ALA A 381 19.93 -7.12 -5.50
CA ALA A 381 21.21 -6.84 -6.14
C ALA A 381 21.18 -5.55 -6.98
N ILE A 382 20.09 -5.33 -7.73
CA ILE A 382 19.88 -4.10 -8.52
C ILE A 382 19.85 -2.87 -7.62
N LEU A 383 19.09 -2.91 -6.52
CA LEU A 383 19.06 -1.81 -5.55
C LEU A 383 20.41 -1.57 -4.87
N ALA A 384 21.10 -2.65 -4.49
CA ALA A 384 22.43 -2.59 -3.88
C ALA A 384 23.49 -2.03 -4.83
N ALA A 385 23.36 -2.21 -6.15
CA ALA A 385 24.28 -1.68 -7.14
C ALA A 385 24.00 -0.22 -7.52
N ALA A 386 22.75 0.25 -7.40
CA ALA A 386 22.33 1.57 -7.88
C ALA A 386 22.88 2.73 -7.01
N PRO A 387 23.68 3.66 -7.57
CA PRO A 387 24.18 4.80 -6.81
C PRO A 387 23.10 5.84 -6.54
N VAL A 388 22.22 6.11 -7.51
CA VAL A 388 21.11 7.05 -7.37
C VAL A 388 19.79 6.36 -7.71
N ILE A 389 18.78 6.54 -6.87
CA ILE A 389 17.44 6.02 -7.08
C ILE A 389 16.43 7.18 -7.15
N LEU A 390 15.68 7.24 -8.24
CA LEU A 390 14.66 8.26 -8.51
C LEU A 390 13.31 7.83 -7.91
N CYS A 391 12.79 8.63 -6.98
CA CYS A 391 11.53 8.39 -6.28
C CYS A 391 10.53 9.57 -6.39
N PRO A 392 10.20 10.09 -7.59
CA PRO A 392 9.40 11.31 -7.69
C PRO A 392 7.89 11.06 -7.67
N SER A 393 7.40 10.31 -6.69
CA SER A 393 5.97 10.03 -6.53
C SER A 393 5.17 11.31 -6.30
N ALA A 394 4.04 11.47 -7.00
CA ALA A 394 3.10 12.57 -6.76
C ALA A 394 2.33 12.41 -5.43
N MET A 395 2.11 11.16 -5.01
CA MET A 395 1.43 10.80 -3.78
C MET A 395 2.18 9.61 -3.16
N GLU A 396 2.56 9.74 -1.89
CA GLU A 396 3.32 8.72 -1.17
C GLU A 396 2.98 8.79 0.31
N GLY A 397 2.35 7.75 0.85
CA GLY A 397 1.92 7.76 2.27
C GLY A 397 2.98 7.39 3.27
N PHE A 398 4.02 6.73 2.81
CA PHE A 398 5.18 6.43 3.64
C PHE A 398 6.49 6.50 2.88
N GLY A 399 6.55 5.98 1.66
CA GLY A 399 7.81 5.93 0.90
C GLY A 399 8.52 4.60 1.09
N HIS A 400 7.84 3.46 0.87
CA HIS A 400 8.51 2.16 1.01
C HIS A 400 9.74 2.08 0.12
N TYR A 401 9.60 2.47 -1.14
CA TYR A 401 10.69 2.49 -2.10
C TYR A 401 11.80 3.49 -1.74
N ILE A 402 11.46 4.61 -1.09
CA ILE A 402 12.43 5.57 -0.55
C ILE A 402 13.26 4.92 0.57
N ASN A 403 12.60 4.23 1.50
CA ASN A 403 13.31 3.56 2.59
C ASN A 403 14.16 2.38 2.11
N GLN A 404 13.68 1.63 1.12
CA GLN A 404 14.46 0.57 0.48
C GLN A 404 15.70 1.14 -0.24
N ALA A 405 15.57 2.27 -0.92
CA ALA A 405 16.70 2.97 -1.54
C ALA A 405 17.72 3.46 -0.51
N ARG A 406 17.25 3.99 0.64
CA ARG A 406 18.10 4.39 1.77
C ARG A 406 18.81 3.19 2.39
N ALA A 407 18.11 2.08 2.60
CA ALA A 407 18.68 0.84 3.14
C ALA A 407 19.78 0.28 2.21
N ALA A 408 19.58 0.39 0.89
CA ALA A 408 20.59 0.04 -0.09
C ALA A 408 21.80 1.00 -0.11
N GLY A 409 21.79 2.11 0.63
CA GLY A 409 22.83 3.13 0.62
C GLY A 409 22.89 3.94 -0.69
N ALA A 410 21.77 4.08 -1.40
CA ALA A 410 21.66 4.93 -2.58
C ALA A 410 21.38 6.38 -2.18
N VAL A 411 21.78 7.33 -3.03
CA VAL A 411 21.27 8.70 -2.98
C VAL A 411 19.82 8.67 -3.48
N VAL A 412 18.89 9.14 -2.65
CA VAL A 412 17.48 9.25 -3.02
C VAL A 412 17.23 10.61 -3.67
N TRP A 413 16.63 10.59 -4.85
CA TRP A 413 16.21 11.79 -5.56
C TRP A 413 14.68 11.83 -5.66
N PRO A 414 13.99 12.59 -4.78
CA PRO A 414 12.52 12.60 -4.72
C PRO A 414 11.86 13.64 -5.62
N GLN A 415 12.63 14.48 -6.33
CA GLN A 415 12.07 15.55 -7.17
C GLN A 415 11.98 15.11 -8.64
N ASN A 416 10.97 15.59 -9.34
CA ASN A 416 10.97 15.55 -10.80
C ASN A 416 12.15 16.38 -11.34
N CYS A 417 12.63 16.05 -12.53
CA CYS A 417 13.19 17.09 -13.38
C CYS A 417 12.09 18.13 -13.68
#